data_AF-A0A849RII5-F1
#
_entry.id   AF-A0A849RII5-F1
#
_cell.length_a   1.000
_cell.length_b   1.000
_cell.length_c   1.000
_cell.angle_alpha   90.00
_cell.angle_beta   90.00
_cell.angle_gamma   90.00
#
_symmetry.space_group_name_H-M   'P 1'
#
loop_
_entity.id
_entity.type
_entity.pdbx_description
1 polymer ?
#
loop_
_entity_poly.entity_id
_entity_poly.type
_entity_poly.pdbx_seq_one_letter_code
_entity_poly.pdbx_strand_id
1 'polypeptide(L)' 'MQWNSLNEFLAMGGYGVYVWPSFGVTALCMIWEVLILRRRHAAARTALNQSVASAGVAL' A
#
# COMPACT_ATOMS: atom_id res chain seq x y z
N MET A 1 -13.60 27.42 17.34
CA MET A 1 -12.18 27.46 17.73
C MET A 1 -11.40 27.00 16.52
N GLN A 2 -10.78 27.96 15.82
CA GLN A 2 -10.02 27.77 14.60
C GLN A 2 -8.81 26.89 14.94
N TRP A 3 -8.65 25.72 14.32
CA TRP A 3 -7.38 24.99 14.43
C TRP A 3 -6.39 25.82 13.63
N ASN A 4 -5.56 26.60 14.33
CA ASN A 4 -4.73 27.62 13.70
C ASN A 4 -3.55 26.98 12.95
N SER A 5 -3.32 25.68 13.11
CA SER A 5 -2.21 24.97 12.48
C SER A 5 -2.46 23.46 12.35
N LEU A 6 -1.88 22.86 11.32
CA LEU A 6 -1.76 21.39 11.18
C LEU A 6 -1.09 20.76 12.40
N ASN A 7 -0.19 21.48 13.08
CA ASN A 7 0.44 21.01 14.31
C ASN A 7 -0.58 20.80 15.46
N GLU A 8 -1.59 21.66 15.61
CA GLU A 8 -2.68 21.42 16.59
C GLU A 8 -3.51 20.20 16.20
N PHE A 9 -3.69 19.95 14.89
CA PHE A 9 -4.37 18.77 14.40
C PHE A 9 -3.64 17.49 14.73
N LEU A 10 -2.32 17.48 14.52
CA LEU A 10 -1.49 16.32 14.80
C LEU A 10 -1.23 16.14 16.29
N ALA A 11 -1.09 17.22 17.06
CA ALA A 11 -0.85 17.15 18.49
C ALA A 11 -2.13 16.82 19.27
N MET A 12 -3.32 17.23 18.81
CA MET A 12 -4.60 17.15 19.52
C MET A 12 -4.46 17.48 21.02
N GLY A 13 -3.75 18.56 21.35
CA GLY A 13 -3.49 18.96 22.75
C GLY A 13 -2.70 17.94 23.59
N GLY A 14 -1.93 17.05 22.95
CA GLY A 14 -1.15 15.97 23.59
C GLY A 14 -1.72 14.57 23.35
N TYR A 15 -2.93 14.43 22.80
CA TYR A 15 -3.56 13.13 22.55
C TYR A 15 -3.18 12.50 21.21
N GLY A 16 -2.64 13.28 20.27
CA GLY A 16 -2.33 12.79 18.93
C GLY A 16 -1.35 11.62 18.93
N VAL A 17 -0.41 11.59 19.88
CA VAL A 17 0.56 10.49 20.02
C VAL A 17 -0.09 9.13 20.29
N TYR A 18 -1.32 9.09 20.81
CA TYR A 18 -2.06 7.84 21.03
C TYR A 18 -2.90 7.43 19.82
N VAL A 19 -3.35 8.40 19.01
CA VAL A 19 -4.27 8.17 17.89
C VAL A 19 -3.50 7.84 16.62
N TRP A 20 -2.50 8.67 16.29
CA TRP A 20 -1.75 8.57 15.03
C TRP A 20 -1.01 7.26 14.80
N PRO A 21 -0.42 6.60 15.81
CA PRO A 21 0.24 5.31 15.59
C PRO A 21 -0.70 4.25 15.01
N SER A 22 -1.96 4.18 15.46
CA SER A 22 -2.94 3.23 14.93
C SER A 22 -3.23 3.46 13.44
N PHE A 23 -3.38 4.73 13.04
CA PHE A 23 -3.51 5.10 11.63
C PHE A 23 -2.23 4.79 10.83
N GLY A 24 -1.06 5.03 11.42
CA GLY A 24 0.24 4.70 10.83
C GLY A 24 0.40 3.20 10.58
N VAL A 25 0.06 2.36 11.57
CA VAL A 25 0.08 0.89 11.43
C VAL A 25 -0.91 0.44 10.35
N THR A 26 -2.11 1.01 10.34
CA THR A 26 -3.12 0.67 9.33
C THR A 26 -2.66 1.04 7.91
N ALA A 27 -2.10 2.23 7.73
CA ALA A 27 -1.52 2.67 6.47
C ALA A 27 -0.35 1.77 6.04
N LEU A 28 0.50 1.36 6.99
CA LEU A 28 1.59 0.43 6.74
C LEU A 28 1.06 -0.93 6.26
N CYS A 29 0.04 -1.49 6.90
CA CYS A 29 -0.60 -2.73 6.47
C CYS A 29 -1.17 -2.63 5.05
N MET A 30 -1.86 -1.53 4.72
CA MET A 30 -2.38 -1.31 3.36
C MET A 30 -1.25 -1.23 2.32
N ILE A 31 -0.19 -0.48 2.59
CA ILE A 31 0.97 -0.38 1.69
C ILE A 31 1.61 -1.75 1.51
N TRP A 32 1.77 -2.50 2.60
CA TRP A 32 2.36 -3.83 2.59
C TRP A 32 1.57 -4.79 1.70
N GLU A 33 0.25 -4.81 1.83
CA GLU A 33 -0.64 -5.63 1.00
C GLU A 33 -0.53 -5.26 -0.48
N VAL A 34 -0.55 -3.97 -0.80
CA VAL A 34 -0.39 -3.48 -2.18
C VAL A 34 0.96 -3.89 -2.76
N LEU A 35 2.05 -3.83 -1.98
CA LEU A 35 3.38 -4.24 -2.44
C LEU A 35 3.43 -5.74 -2.74
N ILE A 36 2.87 -6.58 -1.88
CA ILE A 36 2.78 -8.03 -2.11
C ILE A 36 1.95 -8.32 -3.35
N LEU A 37 0.78 -7.70 -3.46
CA LEU A 37 -0.11 -7.90 -4.59
C LEU A 37 0.55 -7.49 -5.91
N ARG A 38 1.24 -6.35 -5.95
CA ARG A 38 1.99 -5.89 -7.13
C ARG A 38 3.07 -6.89 -7.55
N ARG A 39 3.80 -7.46 -6.59
CA ARG A 39 4.82 -8.49 -6.86
C ARG A 39 4.20 -9.76 -7.44
N ARG A 40 3.09 -10.24 -6.86
CA ARG A 40 2.36 -11.41 -7.36
C ARG A 40 1.79 -11.17 -8.76
N HIS A 41 1.24 -9.98 -8.97
CA HIS A 41 0.64 -9.60 -10.25
C HIS A 41 1.69 -9.45 -11.35
N ALA A 42 2.90 -9.00 -11.03
CA ALA A 42 4.02 -9.00 -11.96
C ALA A 42 4.43 -10.44 -12.35
N ALA A 43 4.57 -11.33 -11.37
CA ALA A 43 4.92 -12.73 -11.61
C ALA A 43 3.87 -13.46 -12.46
N ALA A 44 2.57 -13.24 -12.20
CA ALA A 44 1.48 -13.84 -12.97
C ALA A 44 1.48 -13.37 -14.44
N ARG A 45 1.79 -12.10 -14.71
CA ARG A 45 1.89 -11.56 -16.07
C ARG A 45 3.05 -12.19 -16.85
N THR A 46 4.19 -12.38 -16.19
CA THR A 46 5.33 -13.05 -16.80
C THR A 46 5.01 -14.51 -17.15
N ALA A 47 4.30 -15.23 -16.28
CA ALA A 47 3.88 -16.60 -16.55
C ALA A 47 2.91 -16.71 -17.74
N LEU A 48 1.95 -15.79 -17.86
CA LEU A 48 1.03 -15.75 -19.01
C LEU A 48 1.78 -15.48 -20.32
N ASN A 49 2.68 -14.50 -20.34
CA ASN A 49 3.48 -14.20 -21.53
C ASN A 49 4.31 -15.41 -21.99
N GLN A 50 4.83 -16.20 -21.05
CA GLN A 50 5.57 -17.43 -21.36
C GLN A 50 4.67 -18.51 -21.97
N SER A 51 3.45 -18.70 -21.44
CA SER A 51 2.49 -19.68 -22.00
C SER A 51 2.04 -19.34 -23.42
N VAL A 52 1.82 -18.06 -23.72
CA VAL A 52 1.46 -17.61 -25.08
C VAL A 52 2.65 -17.76 -26.02
N ALA A 53 3.87 -17.44 -25.58
CA ALA A 53 5.08 -17.61 -26.37
C ALA A 53 5.35 -19.09 -26.71
N SER A 54 5.17 -20.01 -25.77
CA SER A 54 5.33 -21.44 -26.03
C SER A 54 4.26 -22.01 -26.98
N ALA A 55 3.02 -21.48 -26.92
CA ALA A 55 1.95 -21.90 -27.81
C ALA A 55 2.14 -21.37 -29.24
N GLY A 56 2.69 -20.16 -29.40
CA GLY A 56 2.99 -19.58 -30.72
C GLY A 56 4.21 -20.18 -31.41
N VAL A 57 5.14 -20.79 -30.66
CA VAL A 57 6.29 -21.53 -31.23
C VAL A 57 5.90 -22.95 -31.68
N ALA A 58 4.78 -23.49 -31.20
CA ALA A 58 4.31 -24.83 -31.50
C ALA A 58 3.35 -24.92 -32.72
N LEU A 59 2.97 -23.79 -33.32
CA LEU A 59 2.16 -23.67 -34.54
C LEU A 59 3.02 -23.23 -35.72
#